data_AF-A0A9E1HAH1-F1
#
_entry.id   AF-A0A9E1HAH1-F1
#
_cell.length_a   1.000
_cell.length_b   1.000
_cell.length_c   1.000
_cell.angle_alpha   90.00
_cell.angle_beta   90.00
_cell.angle_gamma   90.00
#
_symmetry.space_group_name_H-M   'P 1'
#
loop_
_entity.id
_entity.type
_entity.pdbx_description
1 polymer ?
#
loop_
_entity_poly.entity_id
_entity_poly.type
_entity_poly.pdbx_seq_one_letter_code
_entity_poly.pdbx_strand_id
1 'polypeptide(L)'
;TKPAACKLPEISIHNGFPWNGGTDNNSRLIGIMYAGRDENDIRDDIVFYCMNAYWETLIMQLPELPMCMQWKVCVNTFLPYEDGKNVEEQTEFYYKKSLKVPPRTVMILTAEENQ
;
A
#
# COMPACT_ATOMS: atom_id res chain seq x y z
N THR A 1 -11.49 -15.11 3.14
CA THR A 1 -10.50 -14.80 4.20
C THR A 1 -11.26 -14.46 5.47
N LYS A 2 -10.75 -14.84 6.65
CA LYS A 2 -11.35 -14.46 7.95
C LYS A 2 -10.97 -13.01 8.29
N PRO A 3 -11.70 -12.32 9.18
CA PRO A 3 -11.32 -10.98 9.62
C PRO A 3 -9.92 -10.95 10.25
N ALA A 4 -9.16 -9.90 9.97
CA ALA A 4 -7.82 -9.71 10.55
C ALA A 4 -7.88 -9.63 12.08
N ALA A 5 -6.94 -10.29 12.77
CA ALA A 5 -6.84 -10.30 14.23
C ALA A 5 -6.49 -8.92 14.79
N CYS A 6 -5.73 -8.11 14.02
CA CYS A 6 -5.38 -6.73 14.36
C CYS A 6 -6.54 -5.72 14.28
N LYS A 7 -7.75 -6.17 13.91
CA LYS A 7 -8.97 -5.36 13.84
C LYS A 7 -8.95 -4.24 12.79
N LEU A 8 -8.00 -4.27 11.85
CA LEU A 8 -8.11 -3.47 10.65
C LEU A 8 -9.36 -3.91 9.87
N PRO A 9 -10.08 -2.97 9.23
CA PRO A 9 -11.27 -3.30 8.45
C PRO A 9 -10.87 -4.17 7.25
N GLU A 10 -11.76 -5.10 6.88
CA GLU A 10 -11.52 -6.04 5.77
C GLU A 10 -11.17 -5.31 4.46
N ILE A 11 -11.81 -4.17 4.22
CA ILE A 11 -11.54 -3.26 3.09
C ILE A 11 -11.58 -1.83 3.61
N SER A 12 -10.63 -0.99 3.22
CA SER A 12 -10.66 0.45 3.49
C SER A 12 -10.04 1.27 2.35
N ILE A 13 -10.47 2.53 2.23
CA ILE A 13 -10.05 3.47 1.18
C ILE A 13 -9.23 4.61 1.79
N HIS A 14 -8.18 5.01 1.10
CA HIS A 14 -7.13 5.92 1.55
C HIS A 14 -6.71 6.87 0.43
N ASN A 15 -7.50 7.91 0.17
CA ASN A 15 -7.22 8.87 -0.90
C ASN A 15 -6.21 9.93 -0.42
N GLY A 16 -4.92 9.66 -0.64
CA GLY A 16 -3.78 10.52 -0.29
C GLY A 16 -3.36 10.45 1.17
N PHE A 17 -4.30 10.31 2.10
CA PHE A 17 -4.03 10.07 3.52
C PHE A 17 -4.92 8.97 4.10
N PRO A 18 -4.55 8.35 5.24
CA PRO A 18 -5.24 7.18 5.77
C PRO A 18 -6.69 7.48 6.13
N TRP A 19 -7.56 6.52 5.87
CA TRP A 19 -8.99 6.53 6.19
C TRP A 19 -9.80 7.59 5.44
N ASN A 20 -9.20 8.22 4.43
CA ASN A 20 -9.91 9.11 3.52
C ASN A 20 -10.67 8.32 2.45
N GLY A 21 -11.90 7.94 2.77
CA GLY A 21 -12.79 7.25 1.83
C GLY A 21 -13.46 8.16 0.80
N GLY A 22 -13.29 9.49 0.89
CA GLY A 22 -13.93 10.45 0.00
C GLY A 22 -13.43 10.31 -1.43
N THR A 23 -14.24 9.73 -2.30
CA THR A 23 -13.91 9.49 -3.71
C THR A 23 -14.91 10.21 -4.59
N ASP A 24 -14.40 11.00 -5.52
CA ASP A 24 -15.17 11.78 -6.49
C ASP A 24 -14.49 11.76 -7.87
N ASN A 25 -15.08 12.48 -8.83
CA ASN A 25 -14.57 12.55 -10.20
C ASN A 25 -13.20 13.24 -10.32
N ASN A 26 -12.71 13.89 -9.26
CA ASN A 26 -11.41 14.54 -9.23
C ASN A 26 -10.37 13.77 -8.40
N SER A 27 -10.74 12.60 -7.87
CA SER A 27 -9.86 11.73 -7.10
C SER A 27 -8.84 11.06 -8.02
N ARG A 28 -7.62 11.61 -8.03
CA ARG A 28 -6.53 11.17 -8.91
C ARG A 28 -5.54 10.22 -8.22
N LEU A 29 -5.58 10.15 -6.90
CA LEU A 29 -4.78 9.24 -6.08
C LEU A 29 -5.72 8.44 -5.19
N ILE A 30 -5.73 7.13 -5.38
CA ILE A 30 -6.60 6.21 -4.63
C ILE A 30 -5.73 5.12 -4.02
N GLY A 31 -5.94 4.87 -2.74
CA GLY A 31 -5.37 3.74 -1.99
C GLY A 31 -6.48 2.84 -1.47
N ILE A 32 -6.29 1.52 -1.56
CA ILE A 32 -7.20 0.51 -1.03
C ILE A 32 -6.39 -0.48 -0.23
N MET A 33 -6.80 -0.72 1.00
CA MET A 33 -6.21 -1.75 1.86
C MET A 33 -7.20 -2.89 2.03
N TYR A 34 -6.70 -4.12 1.86
CA TYR A 34 -7.38 -5.35 2.23
C TYR A 34 -6.67 -5.95 3.43
N ALA A 35 -7.42 -6.29 4.48
CA ALA A 35 -6.88 -6.93 5.67
C ALA A 35 -7.69 -8.19 6.00
N GLY A 36 -7.00 -9.31 6.15
CA GLY A 36 -7.64 -10.57 6.52
C GLY A 36 -6.65 -11.53 7.16
N ARG A 37 -7.01 -12.80 7.16
CA ARG A 37 -6.15 -13.91 7.59
C ARG A 37 -5.63 -14.68 6.38
N ASP A 38 -4.43 -15.23 6.50
CA ASP A 38 -3.85 -16.12 5.51
C ASP A 38 -4.64 -17.43 5.35
N GLU A 39 -4.25 -18.26 4.38
CA GLU A 39 -4.95 -19.52 4.06
C GLU A 39 -5.03 -20.50 5.23
N ASN A 40 -4.04 -20.47 6.13
CA ASN A 40 -3.91 -21.38 7.27
C ASN A 40 -4.46 -20.76 8.57
N ASP A 41 -4.98 -19.53 8.53
CA ASP A 41 -5.45 -18.75 9.68
C ASP A 41 -4.40 -18.57 10.78
N ILE A 42 -3.12 -18.42 10.40
CA ILE A 42 -1.98 -18.28 11.32
C ILE A 42 -1.67 -16.80 11.57
N ARG A 43 -1.60 -15.99 10.52
CA ARG A 43 -1.23 -14.58 10.60
C ARG A 43 -2.19 -13.68 9.83
N ASP A 44 -2.13 -12.39 10.14
CA ASP A 44 -2.82 -11.38 9.35
C ASP A 44 -2.10 -11.23 8.01
N ASP A 45 -2.88 -11.23 6.92
CA ASP A 45 -2.44 -10.99 5.55
C ASP A 45 -3.05 -9.67 5.09
N ILE A 46 -2.19 -8.68 4.86
CA ILE A 46 -2.60 -7.31 4.60
C ILE A 46 -1.89 -6.81 3.34
N VAL A 47 -2.70 -6.36 2.38
CA VAL A 47 -2.24 -5.83 1.10
C VAL A 47 -2.75 -4.41 0.94
N PHE A 48 -1.88 -3.51 0.47
CA PHE A 48 -2.22 -2.15 0.10
C PHE A 48 -1.97 -1.93 -1.39
N TYR A 49 -3.01 -1.55 -2.11
CA TYR A 49 -2.98 -1.16 -3.51
C TYR A 49 -3.10 0.36 -3.60
N CYS A 50 -2.26 1.04 -4.36
CA CYS A 50 -2.52 2.43 -4.73
C CYS A 50 -2.25 2.73 -6.19
N MET A 51 -3.00 3.69 -6.70
CA MET A 51 -2.85 4.19 -8.06
C MET A 51 -2.79 5.72 -8.09
N ASN A 52 -1.83 6.25 -8.84
CA ASN A 52 -1.77 7.64 -9.23
C ASN A 52 -2.19 7.75 -10.69
N ALA A 53 -3.43 8.19 -10.92
CA ALA A 53 -3.96 8.50 -12.24
C ALA A 53 -3.62 9.95 -12.68
N TYR A 54 -2.85 10.70 -11.92
CA TYR A 54 -2.43 12.05 -12.28
C TYR A 54 -1.18 12.07 -13.17
N TRP A 55 -0.90 13.22 -13.78
CA TRP A 55 0.31 13.44 -14.57
C TRP A 55 1.51 13.94 -13.73
N GLU A 56 1.32 14.29 -12.47
CA GLU A 56 2.39 14.64 -11.53
C GLU A 56 2.54 13.58 -10.45
N THR A 57 3.72 13.51 -9.83
CA THR A 57 3.96 12.69 -8.65
C THR A 57 3.08 13.16 -7.50
N LEU A 58 2.40 12.22 -6.85
CA LEU A 58 1.58 12.49 -5.67
C LEU A 58 2.12 11.72 -4.46
N ILE A 59 1.75 12.16 -3.26
CA ILE A 59 2.17 11.54 -2.00
C ILE A 59 1.01 10.74 -1.44
N MET A 60 1.26 9.46 -1.18
CA MET A 60 0.34 8.56 -0.49
C MET A 60 0.85 8.33 0.93
N GLN A 61 0.12 8.79 1.95
CA GLN A 61 0.40 8.39 3.33
C GLN A 61 -0.26 7.04 3.61
N LEU A 62 0.54 6.08 4.06
CA LEU A 62 0.10 4.71 4.29
C LEU A 62 -0.59 4.58 5.66
N PRO A 63 -1.59 3.70 5.81
CA PRO A 63 -2.18 3.38 7.11
C PRO A 63 -1.13 2.82 8.05
N GLU A 64 -1.29 3.09 9.34
CA GLU A 64 -0.42 2.50 10.35
C GLU A 64 -0.72 1.00 10.48
N LEU A 65 0.35 0.21 10.43
CA LEU A 65 0.30 -1.22 10.68
C LEU A 65 0.42 -1.51 12.19
N PRO A 66 0.00 -2.70 12.64
CA PRO A 66 0.21 -3.17 14.00
C PRO A 66 1.70 -3.19 14.40
N MET A 67 1.96 -3.22 15.71
CA MET A 67 3.32 -3.29 16.25
C MET A 67 4.08 -4.48 15.65
N CYS A 68 5.34 -4.27 15.27
CA CYS A 68 6.23 -5.23 14.61
C CYS A 68 5.99 -5.52 13.12
N MET A 69 5.15 -4.74 12.42
CA MET A 69 5.00 -4.84 10.97
C MET A 69 5.48 -3.60 10.22
N GLN A 70 5.90 -3.76 8.97
CA GLN A 70 6.21 -2.68 8.04
C GLN A 70 5.64 -2.97 6.65
N TRP A 71 5.38 -1.90 5.90
CA TRP A 71 5.00 -2.00 4.50
C TRP A 71 6.22 -2.35 3.66
N LYS A 72 6.06 -3.30 2.75
CA LYS A 72 7.04 -3.66 1.74
C LYS A 72 6.46 -3.49 0.34
N VAL A 73 7.25 -2.93 -0.57
CA VAL A 73 6.83 -2.76 -1.97
C VAL A 73 7.01 -4.07 -2.72
N CYS A 74 5.94 -4.58 -3.32
CA CYS A 74 5.96 -5.78 -4.15
C CYS A 74 5.95 -5.45 -5.64
N VAL A 75 5.23 -4.38 -6.01
CA VAL A 75 5.07 -3.95 -7.40
C VAL A 75 5.13 -2.44 -7.46
N ASN A 76 5.85 -1.91 -8.45
CA ASN A 76 5.85 -0.51 -8.83
C ASN A 76 5.92 -0.41 -10.36
N THR A 77 4.80 -0.09 -11.00
CA THR A 77 4.71 -0.08 -12.48
C THR A 77 5.46 1.06 -13.15
N PHE A 78 6.03 2.00 -12.38
CA PHE A 78 6.89 3.05 -12.92
C PHE A 78 8.29 2.53 -13.24
N LEU A 79 8.72 1.47 -12.56
CA LEU A 79 10.04 0.89 -12.73
C LEU A 79 10.03 -0.14 -13.86
N PRO A 80 11.08 -0.18 -14.70
CA PRO A 80 11.25 -1.27 -15.65
C PRO A 80 11.41 -2.59 -14.89
N TYR A 81 10.75 -3.64 -15.37
CA TYR A 81 10.93 -4.98 -14.84
C TYR A 81 12.33 -5.50 -15.18
N GLU A 82 13.02 -6.08 -14.21
CA GLU A 82 14.29 -6.77 -14.38
C GLU A 82 14.46 -7.84 -13.29
N ASP A 83 14.92 -9.02 -13.69
CA ASP A 83 15.09 -10.14 -12.77
C ASP A 83 16.11 -9.82 -11.67
N GLY A 84 15.77 -10.17 -10.44
CA GLY A 84 16.64 -9.99 -9.27
C GLY A 84 16.75 -8.55 -8.74
N LYS A 85 16.09 -7.57 -9.37
CA LYS A 85 16.04 -6.21 -8.82
C LYS A 85 15.04 -6.07 -7.68
N ASN A 86 15.48 -5.42 -6.60
CA ASN A 86 14.62 -5.05 -5.50
C ASN A 86 13.82 -3.78 -5.87
N VAL A 87 12.50 -3.91 -6.01
CA VAL A 87 11.61 -2.80 -6.33
C VAL A 87 11.47 -1.82 -5.17
N GLU A 88 11.63 -2.28 -3.93
CA GLU A 88 11.53 -1.46 -2.73
C GLU A 88 12.70 -0.48 -2.62
N GLU A 89 13.93 -0.94 -2.89
CA GLU A 89 15.14 -0.09 -2.87
C GLU A 89 15.09 1.04 -3.90
N GLN A 90 14.29 0.86 -4.96
CA GLN A 90 14.08 1.85 -6.02
C GLN A 90 12.82 2.70 -5.81
N THR A 91 12.09 2.47 -4.72
CA THR A 91 10.86 3.18 -4.41
C THR A 91 11.10 4.20 -3.30
N GLU A 92 10.72 5.45 -3.55
CA GLU A 92 11.00 6.55 -2.64
C GLU A 92 9.95 6.66 -1.52
N PHE A 93 10.42 6.59 -0.27
CA PHE A 93 9.63 6.82 0.94
C PHE A 93 10.07 8.08 1.69
N TYR A 94 9.12 8.76 2.30
CA TYR A 94 9.35 9.73 3.36
C TYR A 94 9.06 9.08 4.72
N TYR A 95 10.09 9.02 5.57
CA TYR A 95 10.00 8.51 6.94
C TYR A 95 9.32 7.13 7.08
N LYS A 96 9.40 6.28 6.02
CA LYS A 96 8.69 4.99 5.91
C LYS A 96 7.16 5.04 6.10
N LYS A 97 6.55 6.24 6.09
CA LYS A 97 5.10 6.43 6.30
C LYS A 97 4.39 7.01 5.07
N SER A 98 5.13 7.71 4.20
CA SER A 98 4.56 8.29 2.99
C SER A 98 5.32 7.84 1.76
N LEU A 99 4.60 7.31 0.80
CA LEU A 99 5.09 6.79 -0.46
C LEU A 99 4.98 7.87 -1.54
N LYS A 100 6.06 8.11 -2.28
CA LYS A 100 5.97 8.88 -3.53
C LYS A 100 5.41 7.97 -4.61
N VAL A 101 4.27 8.36 -5.16
CA VAL A 101 3.64 7.64 -6.26
C VAL A 101 3.85 8.44 -7.56
N PRO A 102 4.74 7.99 -8.47
CA PRO A 102 5.00 8.68 -9.73
C PRO A 102 3.74 8.82 -10.58
N PRO A 103 3.77 9.67 -11.63
CA PRO A 103 2.66 9.82 -12.56
C PRO A 103 2.24 8.48 -13.15
N ARG A 104 0.94 8.29 -13.38
CA ARG A 104 0.40 7.14 -14.14
C ARG A 104 0.90 5.78 -13.66
N THR A 105 0.94 5.61 -12.34
CA THR A 105 1.58 4.46 -11.70
C THR A 105 0.62 3.72 -10.81
N VAL A 106 0.78 2.40 -10.75
CA VAL A 106 0.19 1.52 -9.75
C VAL A 106 1.30 0.94 -8.89
N MET A 107 1.08 0.87 -7.58
CA MET A 107 1.95 0.17 -6.65
C MET A 107 1.15 -0.78 -5.76
N ILE A 108 1.77 -1.90 -5.42
CA ILE A 108 1.24 -2.92 -4.51
C ILE A 108 2.24 -3.12 -3.39
N LEU A 109 1.75 -3.10 -2.16
CA LEU A 109 2.53 -3.33 -0.96
C LEU A 109 1.89 -4.43 -0.12
N THR A 110 2.71 -5.16 0.62
CA THR A 110 2.28 -6.13 1.64
C THR A 110 2.77 -5.70 3.01
N ALA A 111 2.01 -6.01 4.06
CA ALA A 111 2.53 -5.93 5.42
C ALA A 111 3.41 -7.16 5.69
N GLU A 112 4.63 -6.93 6.15
CA GLU A 112 5.54 -7.99 6.61
C GLU A 112 5.99 -7.72 8.04
N GLU A 113 6.22 -8.79 8.81
CA GLU A 113 6.84 -8.68 10.12
C GLU A 113 8.28 -8.16 9.98
N ASN A 114 8.69 -7.29 10.90
CA ASN A 114 10.07 -6.81 10.99
C ASN A 114 10.98 -8.01 11.30
N GLN A 115 11.92 -8.30 10.40
CA GLN A 115 13.00 -9.26 10.63
C GLN A 115 14.03 -8.73 11.64
#